data_AF-A0A842TC66-F1
#
_entry.id   AF-A0A842TC66-F1
#
_cell.length_a   1.000
_cell.length_b   1.000
_cell.length_c   1.000
_cell.angle_alpha   90.00
_cell.angle_beta   90.00
_cell.angle_gamma   90.00
#
_symmetry.space_group_name_H-M   'P 1'
#
loop_
_entity.id
_entity.type
_entity.pdbx_description
1 polymer ?
#
loop_
_entity_poly.entity_id
_entity_poly.type
_entity_poly.pdbx_seq_one_letter_code
_entity_poly.pdbx_strand_id
1 'polypeptide(L)' 'MSLFFRLVTTVGHKVYGYYNGKVILDNGETLHVDNLFGFAENFHHRW' A
#
# COMPACT_ATOMS: atom_id res chain seq x y z
N MET A 1 -16.08 23.91 -25.05
CA MET A 1 -14.68 23.71 -24.61
C MET A 1 -14.62 24.05 -23.13
N SER A 2 -14.65 23.07 -22.23
CA SER A 2 -14.53 23.32 -20.78
C SER A 2 -13.15 22.83 -20.34
N LEU A 3 -12.29 23.76 -19.90
CA LEU A 3 -11.00 23.43 -19.27
C LEU A 3 -11.28 22.95 -17.84
N PHE A 4 -11.02 21.68 -17.56
CA PHE A 4 -10.99 21.14 -16.20
C PHE A 4 -9.54 21.12 -15.67
N PHE A 5 -9.20 22.08 -14.82
CA PHE A 5 -7.95 22.07 -14.05
C PHE A 5 -8.17 21.30 -12.74
N ARG A 6 -7.35 20.27 -12.47
CA ARG A 6 -7.23 19.61 -11.16
C ARG A 6 -5.99 20.17 -10.45
N LEU A 7 -6.15 20.94 -9.36
CA LEU A 7 -5.15 21.77 -8.68
C LEU A 7 -4.59 21.30 -7.30
N VAL A 8 -5.22 20.41 -6.52
CA VAL A 8 -4.73 19.91 -5.20
C VAL A 8 -4.80 18.34 -5.19
N THR A 9 -4.18 17.52 -4.33
CA THR A 9 -4.34 16.01 -4.29
C THR A 9 -4.11 15.49 -2.85
N THR A 10 -4.62 14.33 -2.42
CA THR A 10 -4.35 13.71 -1.09
C THR A 10 -4.63 12.20 -1.05
N VAL A 11 -3.75 11.34 -0.55
CA VAL A 11 -3.74 9.89 -0.87
C VAL A 11 -3.32 9.09 0.41
N GLY A 12 -3.88 7.91 0.78
CA GLY A 12 -3.43 7.01 1.90
C GLY A 12 -4.34 6.26 2.94
N HIS A 13 -5.00 5.11 2.70
CA HIS A 13 -5.71 4.36 3.77
C HIS A 13 -4.74 3.58 4.66
N LYS A 14 -4.41 3.95 5.90
CA LYS A 14 -3.40 3.23 6.71
C LYS A 14 -4.00 2.28 7.76
N VAL A 15 -3.56 1.02 7.75
CA VAL A 15 -3.92 0.00 8.76
C VAL A 15 -2.67 -0.69 9.26
N TYR A 16 -2.46 -0.72 10.57
CA TYR A 16 -1.31 -1.36 11.21
C TYR A 16 -1.66 -2.76 11.72
N GLY A 17 -0.69 -3.67 11.69
CA GLY A 17 -0.88 -5.03 12.19
C GLY A 17 0.37 -5.88 12.11
N TYR A 18 0.20 -7.14 12.47
CA TYR A 18 1.25 -8.15 12.37
C TYR A 18 0.93 -9.10 11.22
N TYR A 19 1.88 -9.24 10.29
CA TYR A 19 1.81 -10.16 9.17
C TYR A 19 2.42 -11.50 9.56
N ASN A 20 1.69 -12.56 9.25
CA ASN A 20 2.13 -13.94 9.38
C ASN A 20 1.87 -14.65 8.06
N GLY A 21 2.86 -15.35 7.51
CA GLY A 21 2.68 -16.05 6.24
C GLY A 21 3.96 -16.34 5.50
N LYS A 22 3.86 -16.39 4.18
CA LYS A 22 4.98 -16.67 3.28
C LYS A 22 5.08 -15.57 2.24
N VAL A 23 6.29 -15.10 2.02
CA VAL A 23 6.63 -14.18 0.94
C VAL A 23 7.41 -14.98 -0.09
N ILE A 24 6.89 -15.03 -1.31
CA ILE A 24 7.60 -15.62 -2.45
C ILE A 24 8.34 -14.48 -3.12
N LEU A 25 9.67 -14.57 -3.13
CA LEU A 25 10.54 -13.62 -3.79
C LEU A 25 10.57 -13.88 -5.30
N ASP A 26 10.99 -12.88 -6.08
CA ASP A 26 11.04 -12.98 -7.54
C ASP A 26 11.98 -14.11 -8.04
N ASN A 27 12.98 -14.50 -7.24
CA ASN A 27 13.89 -15.63 -7.53
C ASN A 27 13.29 -17.02 -7.15
N GLY A 28 12.06 -17.05 -6.64
CA GLY A 28 11.37 -18.26 -6.18
C GLY A 28 11.69 -18.68 -4.74
N GLU A 29 12.61 -17.99 -4.05
CA GLU A 29 12.87 -18.22 -2.63
C GLU A 29 11.62 -17.88 -1.80
N THR A 30 11.33 -18.72 -0.80
CA THR A 30 10.19 -18.52 0.10
C THR A 30 10.69 -18.11 1.47
N LEU A 31 10.34 -16.91 1.91
CA LEU A 31 10.55 -16.45 3.28
C LEU A 31 9.33 -16.78 4.12
N HIS A 32 9.54 -17.33 5.32
CA HIS A 32 8.51 -17.40 6.33
C HIS A 32 8.53 -16.14 7.18
N VAL A 33 7.35 -15.57 7.43
CA VAL A 33 7.19 -14.35 8.20
C VAL A 33 6.30 -14.67 9.38
N ASP A 34 6.79 -14.39 10.58
CA ASP A 34 6.09 -14.59 11.84
C ASP A 34 6.10 -13.28 12.63
N ASN A 35 4.92 -12.79 12.98
CA ASN A 35 4.68 -11.57 13.77
C ASN A 35 5.45 -10.34 13.27
N LEU A 36 5.50 -10.15 11.96
CA LEU A 36 6.11 -8.96 11.38
C LEU A 36 5.18 -7.76 11.52
N PHE A 37 5.54 -6.77 12.33
CA PHE A 37 4.77 -5.53 12.42
C PHE A 37 4.87 -4.73 11.11
N GLY A 38 3.74 -4.25 10.60
CA GLY A 38 3.72 -3.40 9.42
C GLY A 38 2.37 -2.72 9.22
N PHE A 39 2.16 -2.18 8.03
CA PHE A 39 0.90 -1.55 7.68
C PHE A 39 0.54 -1.74 6.21
N ALA A 40 -0.76 -1.76 5.93
CA ALA A 40 -1.32 -1.68 4.59
C ALA A 40 -1.78 -0.23 4.35
N GLU A 41 -1.35 0.37 3.23
CA GLU A 41 -1.78 1.71 2.83
C GLU A 41 -2.49 1.73 1.48
N ASN A 42 -3.63 2.42 1.33
CA ASN A 42 -4.11 2.81 -0.02
C ASN A 42 -5.20 3.88 -0.08
N PHE A 43 -4.99 5.16 -0.41
CA PHE A 43 -6.08 5.98 -0.99
C PHE A 43 -5.53 6.97 -1.99
N HIS A 44 -6.35 7.57 -2.87
CA HIS A 44 -5.90 8.63 -3.79
C HIS A 44 -6.94 9.75 -3.91
N HIS A 45 -6.52 11.01 -3.76
CA HIS A 45 -7.33 12.21 -4.00
C HIS A 45 -6.58 13.10 -4.96
N ARG A 46 -7.39 13.81 -5.72
CA ARG A 46 -7.11 14.96 -6.55
C ARG A 46 -8.20 15.97 -6.26
N TRP A 47 -7.86 17.22 -6.35
CA TRP A 47 -8.52 18.47 -6.09
C TRP A 47 -7.99 19.41 -7.20
#